data_AF-A0AA88YEG6-F1
#
_entry.id   AF-A0AA88YEG6-F1
#
_cell.length_a   1.000
_cell.length_b   1.000
_cell.length_c   1.000
_cell.angle_alpha   90.00
_cell.angle_beta   90.00
_cell.angle_gamma   90.00
#
_symmetry.space_group_name_H-M   'P 1'
#
loop_
_entity.id
_entity.type
_entity.pdbx_description
1 polymer ?
#
loop_
_entity_poly.entity_id
_entity_poly.type
_entity_poly.pdbx_seq_one_letter_code
_entity_poly.pdbx_strand_id
1 'polypeptide(L)'
;MASQRDLGKIHKWRVQRLRFQCYQQKEGRVRLVKRRSVALHFSHIHHLAACLIPKIGSTFLKKLFLSLESSDFKSHNLSKGRQMIHYLGNHLRVGSREAKVNAGHIFLVSRNPYSRLYAAYIDRVFLPAMQSYSQRIAKKNNKTKGKEVSFEEFVQDATTNLLSDRPVDFHWQPLFHMCEPCIVPYDIIVNQETFSQDIEHIISNLNVTEELRSSVTESLYQHRASNSIKEITKEMFPLAVDPKGLFGHTFLEFCERLWESHKIQGYIRSSFRFPVNNFKMLNHSSLNEALNIYLHFSTVSNMTYMESEVQRSYYLYDAYKRVSRQTVIQIQRAYYLDFILFDYDMEPP
;
A
#
# COMPACT_ATOMS: atom_id res chain seq x y z
N MET A 1 -12.85 -5.19 -19.99
CA MET A 1 -11.39 -5.07 -19.75
C MET A 1 -10.80 -4.29 -20.91
N ALA A 2 -9.89 -3.36 -20.65
CA ALA A 2 -9.22 -2.59 -21.72
C ALA A 2 -8.29 -3.51 -22.53
N SER A 3 -8.16 -3.28 -23.84
CA SER A 3 -7.22 -4.07 -24.65
C SER A 3 -5.76 -3.68 -24.36
N GLN A 4 -4.79 -4.53 -24.72
CA GLN A 4 -3.36 -4.22 -24.59
C GLN A 4 -2.96 -2.93 -25.32
N ARG A 5 -3.60 -2.65 -26.48
CA ARG A 5 -3.40 -1.40 -27.23
C ARG A 5 -3.96 -0.18 -26.49
N ASP A 6 -5.03 -0.35 -25.70
CA ASP A 6 -5.62 0.73 -24.91
C ASP A 6 -4.78 1.03 -23.66
N LEU A 7 -4.23 0.00 -22.99
CA LEU A 7 -3.32 0.18 -21.85
C LEU A 7 -2.04 0.92 -22.25
N GLY A 8 -1.47 0.60 -23.42
CA GLY A 8 -0.31 1.34 -23.95
C GLY A 8 -0.62 2.83 -24.21
N LYS A 9 -1.84 3.17 -24.67
CA LYS A 9 -2.26 4.57 -24.82
C LYS A 9 -2.45 5.25 -23.45
N ILE A 10 -3.02 4.54 -22.48
CA ILE A 10 -3.22 5.06 -21.11
C ILE A 10 -1.88 5.39 -20.46
N HIS A 11 -0.89 4.49 -20.52
CA HIS A 11 0.44 4.77 -19.95
C HIS A 11 1.12 5.97 -20.62
N LYS A 12 1.05 6.07 -21.96
CA LYS A 12 1.57 7.24 -22.69
C LYS A 12 0.92 8.54 -22.23
N TRP A 13 -0.39 8.56 -22.09
CA TRP A 13 -1.13 9.72 -21.59
C TRP A 13 -0.72 10.08 -20.15
N ARG A 14 -0.62 9.10 -19.24
CA ARG A 14 -0.19 9.33 -17.84
C ARG A 14 1.22 9.92 -17.76
N VAL A 15 2.16 9.43 -18.58
CA VAL A 15 3.53 9.97 -18.66
C VAL A 15 3.53 11.40 -19.21
N GLN A 16 2.77 11.68 -20.26
CA GLN A 16 2.64 13.03 -20.82
C GLN A 16 2.05 14.00 -19.80
N ARG A 17 1.00 13.58 -19.08
CA ARG A 17 0.39 14.35 -17.99
C ARG A 17 1.40 14.68 -16.89
N LEU A 18 2.13 13.67 -16.42
CA LEU A 18 3.18 13.87 -15.41
C LEU A 18 4.23 14.87 -15.88
N ARG A 19 4.76 14.71 -17.11
CA ARG A 19 5.78 15.61 -17.67
C ARG A 19 5.27 17.03 -17.81
N PHE A 20 4.04 17.20 -18.30
CA PHE A 20 3.39 18.49 -18.42
C PHE A 20 3.25 19.18 -17.06
N GLN A 21 2.74 18.46 -16.05
CA GLN A 21 2.57 19.04 -14.72
C GLN A 21 3.91 19.36 -14.05
N CYS A 22 4.92 18.49 -14.21
CA CYS A 22 6.28 18.77 -13.77
C CYS A 22 6.89 20.03 -14.42
N TYR A 23 6.57 20.31 -15.68
CA TYR A 23 6.97 21.54 -16.36
C TYR A 23 6.30 22.76 -15.71
N GLN A 24 4.98 22.73 -15.52
CA GLN A 24 4.20 23.80 -14.88
C GLN A 24 4.72 24.13 -13.46
N GLN A 25 5.04 23.11 -12.66
CA GLN A 25 5.54 23.33 -11.29
C GLN A 25 6.97 23.89 -11.24
N LYS A 26 7.80 23.64 -12.27
CA LYS A 26 9.14 24.23 -12.38
C LYS A 26 9.08 25.73 -12.69
N GLU A 27 8.15 26.15 -13.55
CA GLU A 27 7.91 27.57 -13.83
C GLU A 27 7.36 28.30 -12.59
N GLY A 28 6.60 27.61 -11.73
CA GLY A 28 6.04 28.11 -10.47
C GLY A 28 6.99 28.22 -9.26
N ARG A 29 8.32 28.02 -9.41
CA ARG A 29 9.33 28.07 -8.32
C ARG A 29 9.12 27.06 -7.17
N VAL A 30 8.64 25.84 -7.43
CA VAL A 30 8.70 24.79 -6.40
C VAL A 30 10.17 24.45 -6.13
N ARG A 31 10.67 24.79 -4.93
CA ARG A 31 12.00 24.38 -4.46
C ARG A 31 12.02 22.84 -4.42
N LEU A 32 12.65 22.23 -5.42
CA LEU A 32 13.02 20.81 -5.37
C LEU A 32 13.94 20.63 -4.16
N VAL A 33 13.36 20.13 -3.06
CA VAL A 33 14.03 19.93 -1.77
C VAL A 33 15.24 19.02 -1.95
N LYS A 34 16.28 19.22 -1.12
CA LYS A 34 17.60 18.57 -1.12
C LYS A 34 17.66 17.18 -1.80
N ARG A 35 18.45 17.16 -2.88
CA ARG A 35 18.87 16.01 -3.71
C ARG A 35 19.38 14.83 -2.87
N ARG A 36 18.50 13.89 -2.48
CA ARG A 36 18.93 12.53 -2.12
C ARG A 36 18.64 11.64 -3.32
N SER A 37 19.58 10.78 -3.68
CA SER A 37 19.34 9.81 -4.75
C SER A 37 18.12 8.95 -4.37
N VAL A 38 17.05 9.02 -5.18
CA VAL A 38 15.89 8.13 -5.03
C VAL A 38 16.37 6.69 -5.13
N ALA A 39 15.93 5.84 -4.21
CA ALA A 39 16.20 4.42 -4.25
C ALA A 39 15.10 3.71 -5.05
N LEU A 40 15.49 3.01 -6.11
CA LEU A 40 14.61 2.22 -6.96
C LEU A 40 14.89 0.74 -6.74
N HIS A 41 13.89 -0.12 -6.91
CA HIS A 41 14.14 -1.56 -7.03
C HIS A 41 14.44 -1.84 -8.50
N PHE A 42 15.45 -2.66 -8.77
CA PHE A 42 15.92 -2.92 -10.12
C PHE A 42 16.10 -4.42 -10.33
N SER A 43 15.58 -4.92 -11.45
CA SER A 43 15.95 -6.24 -11.96
C SER A 43 17.00 -6.07 -13.06
N HIS A 44 18.18 -6.63 -12.83
CA HIS A 44 19.30 -6.59 -13.77
C HIS A 44 19.01 -7.48 -14.98
N ILE A 45 18.35 -8.62 -14.78
CA ILE A 45 18.03 -9.57 -15.86
C ILE A 45 17.05 -8.95 -16.87
N HIS A 46 16.03 -8.25 -16.39
CA HIS A 46 14.95 -7.72 -17.23
C HIS A 46 15.08 -6.21 -17.51
N HIS A 47 16.16 -5.57 -17.03
CA HIS A 47 16.39 -4.13 -17.16
C HIS A 47 15.18 -3.27 -16.75
N LEU A 48 14.46 -3.69 -15.70
CA LEU A 48 13.24 -3.03 -15.23
C LEU A 48 13.48 -2.41 -13.85
N ALA A 49 13.15 -1.13 -13.67
CA ALA A 49 13.23 -0.45 -12.38
C ALA A 49 11.88 0.09 -11.91
N ALA A 50 11.69 0.22 -10.59
CA ALA A 50 10.50 0.83 -10.01
C ALA A 50 10.73 1.57 -8.69
N CYS A 51 9.99 2.66 -8.48
CA CYS A 51 9.91 3.29 -7.17
C CYS A 51 8.86 2.59 -6.29
N LEU A 52 9.30 1.82 -5.30
CA LEU A 52 8.43 1.03 -4.42
C LEU A 52 8.29 1.67 -3.04
N ILE A 53 7.30 2.56 -2.88
CA ILE A 53 6.94 3.21 -1.61
C ILE A 53 5.86 2.42 -0.86
N PRO A 54 5.57 2.70 0.42
CA PRO A 54 4.48 2.03 1.11
C PRO A 54 3.10 2.34 0.52
N LYS A 55 2.19 1.36 0.67
CA LYS A 55 0.75 1.47 0.38
C LYS A 55 0.39 1.61 -1.10
N ILE A 56 1.26 1.14 -2.00
CA ILE A 56 1.01 1.07 -3.46
C ILE A 56 1.10 -0.36 -4.01
N GLY A 57 0.86 -1.38 -3.18
CA GLY A 57 1.11 -2.78 -3.56
C GLY A 57 2.59 -3.19 -3.49
N SER A 58 3.41 -2.44 -2.76
CA SER A 58 4.87 -2.62 -2.71
C SER A 58 5.33 -4.01 -2.25
N THR A 59 4.59 -4.69 -1.38
CA THR A 59 4.96 -6.05 -0.95
C THR A 59 4.91 -7.01 -2.13
N PHE A 60 3.83 -6.97 -2.91
CA PHE A 60 3.70 -7.75 -4.13
C PHE A 60 4.77 -7.39 -5.15
N LEU A 61 5.02 -6.09 -5.38
CA LEU A 61 6.05 -5.67 -6.35
C LEU A 61 7.45 -6.13 -5.94
N LYS A 62 7.80 -6.10 -4.65
CA LYS A 62 9.09 -6.64 -4.20
C LYS A 62 9.21 -8.14 -4.47
N LYS A 63 8.13 -8.91 -4.30
CA LYS A 63 8.10 -10.33 -4.66
C LYS A 63 8.30 -10.52 -6.16
N LEU A 64 7.60 -9.72 -6.96
CA LEU A 64 7.72 -9.72 -8.42
C LEU A 64 9.15 -9.42 -8.85
N PHE A 65 9.78 -8.37 -8.32
CA PHE A 65 11.17 -8.04 -8.64
C PHE A 65 12.16 -9.14 -8.24
N LEU A 66 11.93 -9.81 -7.11
CA LEU A 66 12.75 -10.98 -6.73
C LEU A 66 12.54 -12.17 -7.68
N SER A 67 11.32 -12.37 -8.20
CA SER A 67 11.05 -13.38 -9.23
C SER A 67 11.69 -13.01 -10.57
N LEU A 68 11.67 -11.73 -10.95
CA LEU A 68 12.32 -11.23 -12.17
C LEU A 68 13.86 -11.30 -12.09
N GLU A 69 14.43 -11.21 -10.89
CA GLU A 69 15.88 -11.33 -10.70
C GLU A 69 16.38 -12.77 -10.60
N SER A 70 15.48 -13.74 -10.49
CA SER A 70 15.87 -15.15 -10.40
C SER A 70 15.98 -15.76 -11.81
N SER A 71 17.13 -16.36 -12.11
CA SER A 71 17.30 -17.23 -13.28
C SER A 71 16.56 -18.57 -13.13
N ASP A 72 16.19 -18.92 -11.90
CA ASP A 72 15.44 -20.13 -11.57
C ASP A 72 13.95 -19.76 -11.37
N PHE A 73 13.19 -19.89 -12.46
CA PHE A 73 11.76 -19.56 -12.54
C PHE A 73 10.88 -20.37 -11.56
N LYS A 74 11.44 -21.40 -10.91
CA LYS A 74 10.80 -22.16 -9.83
C LYS A 74 10.83 -21.46 -8.47
N SER A 75 11.46 -20.29 -8.35
CA SER A 75 11.50 -19.58 -7.09
C SER A 75 10.09 -19.10 -6.70
N HIS A 76 9.50 -19.75 -5.70
CA HIS A 76 8.23 -19.39 -5.06
C HIS A 76 8.31 -18.04 -4.30
N ASN A 77 9.02 -17.04 -4.82
CA ASN A 77 9.18 -15.72 -4.20
C ASN A 77 7.84 -15.01 -4.04
N LEU A 78 6.87 -15.26 -4.93
CA LEU A 78 5.50 -14.77 -4.80
C LEU A 78 4.79 -15.34 -3.56
N SER A 79 5.18 -16.51 -3.05
CA SER A 79 4.60 -17.11 -1.84
C SER A 79 5.39 -16.81 -0.55
N LYS A 80 6.59 -16.23 -0.65
CA LYS A 80 7.41 -15.87 0.52
C LYS A 80 6.71 -14.83 1.42
N GLY A 81 6.97 -14.92 2.72
CA GLY A 81 6.38 -14.03 3.73
C GLY A 81 6.87 -12.58 3.64
N ARG A 82 6.01 -11.63 4.03
CA ARG A 82 6.25 -10.17 3.95
C ARG A 82 7.59 -9.74 4.57
N GLN A 83 7.93 -10.20 5.78
CA GLN A 83 9.17 -9.81 6.47
C GLN A 83 10.44 -10.21 5.69
N MET A 84 10.51 -11.45 5.22
CA MET A 84 11.62 -11.94 4.41
C MET A 84 11.78 -11.14 3.11
N ILE A 85 10.66 -10.81 2.46
CA ILE A 85 10.66 -10.01 1.23
C ILE A 85 11.15 -8.59 1.46
N HIS A 86 10.84 -7.98 2.61
CA HIS A 86 11.37 -6.66 2.94
C HIS A 86 12.90 -6.68 3.11
N TYR A 87 13.46 -7.76 3.66
CA TYR A 87 14.91 -7.96 3.75
C TYR A 87 15.52 -8.23 2.37
N LEU A 88 15.05 -9.26 1.66
CA LEU A 88 15.61 -9.67 0.37
C LEU A 88 15.46 -8.59 -0.71
N GLY A 89 14.30 -7.94 -0.76
CA GLY A 89 14.03 -6.88 -1.72
C GLY A 89 14.92 -5.65 -1.53
N ASN A 90 15.52 -5.45 -0.35
CA ASN A 90 16.48 -4.36 -0.15
C ASN A 90 17.80 -4.60 -0.91
N HIS A 91 18.17 -5.84 -1.23
CA HIS A 91 19.33 -6.14 -2.07
C HIS A 91 19.16 -5.70 -3.52
N LEU A 92 17.91 -5.57 -3.98
CA LEU A 92 17.58 -5.08 -5.33
C LEU A 92 17.51 -3.56 -5.40
N ARG A 93 17.84 -2.84 -4.32
CA ARG A 93 17.74 -1.38 -4.27
C ARG A 93 18.99 -0.75 -4.86
N VAL A 94 18.78 0.01 -5.93
CA VAL A 94 19.81 0.79 -6.61
C VAL A 94 19.49 2.28 -6.52
N GLY A 95 20.51 3.12 -6.71
CA GLY A 95 20.31 4.56 -6.81
C GLY A 95 19.69 4.94 -8.16
N SER A 96 18.89 6.00 -8.17
CA SER A 96 18.27 6.52 -9.41
C SER A 96 19.27 6.82 -10.53
N ARG A 97 20.53 7.17 -10.21
CA ARG A 97 21.58 7.36 -11.22
C ARG A 97 21.93 6.06 -11.95
N GLU A 98 22.05 4.96 -11.23
CA GLU A 98 22.35 3.65 -11.80
C GLU A 98 21.18 3.14 -12.64
N ALA A 99 19.96 3.21 -12.10
CA ALA A 99 18.76 2.80 -12.82
C ALA A 99 18.56 3.62 -14.11
N LYS A 100 18.86 4.92 -14.11
CA LYS A 100 18.78 5.77 -15.32
C LYS A 100 19.70 5.31 -16.46
N VAL A 101 20.82 4.67 -16.13
CA VAL A 101 21.80 4.19 -17.12
C VAL A 101 21.46 2.76 -17.55
N ASN A 102 21.06 1.92 -16.62
CA ASN A 102 20.99 0.47 -16.83
C ASN A 102 19.57 -0.07 -17.09
N ALA A 103 18.52 0.67 -16.74
CA ALA A 103 17.14 0.23 -16.96
C ALA A 103 16.66 0.60 -18.36
N GLY A 104 16.04 -0.36 -19.05
CA GLY A 104 15.29 -0.13 -20.28
C GLY A 104 13.95 0.54 -20.01
N HIS A 105 13.34 0.26 -18.85
CA HIS A 105 12.10 0.88 -18.39
C HIS A 105 12.14 1.21 -16.90
N ILE A 106 11.56 2.33 -16.51
CA ILE A 106 11.43 2.76 -15.12
C ILE A 106 9.98 3.12 -14.85
N PHE A 107 9.31 2.30 -14.05
CA PHE A 107 7.91 2.55 -13.71
C PHE A 107 7.70 3.15 -12.32
N LEU A 108 6.62 3.92 -12.20
CA LEU A 108 6.17 4.53 -10.97
C LEU A 108 4.74 4.07 -10.69
N VAL A 109 4.45 3.74 -9.44
CA VAL A 109 3.08 3.45 -9.01
C VAL A 109 2.53 4.63 -8.22
N SER A 110 1.52 5.26 -8.78
CA SER A 110 0.73 6.30 -8.11
C SER A 110 -0.48 5.68 -7.40
N ARG A 111 -1.02 6.41 -6.42
CA ARG A 111 -2.25 6.04 -5.71
C ARG A 111 -2.94 7.31 -5.23
N ASN A 112 -4.27 7.35 -5.28
CA ASN A 112 -5.03 8.48 -4.75
C ASN A 112 -4.60 8.78 -3.28
N PRO A 113 -4.18 10.02 -2.95
CA PRO A 113 -3.71 10.37 -1.61
C PRO A 113 -4.69 10.00 -0.49
N TYR A 114 -6.01 10.16 -0.71
CA TYR A 114 -7.03 9.82 0.28
C TYR A 114 -7.05 8.33 0.59
N SER A 115 -7.05 7.48 -0.45
CA SER A 115 -7.03 6.03 -0.29
C SER A 115 -5.71 5.55 0.32
N ARG A 116 -4.59 6.22 0.00
CA ARG A 116 -3.26 5.90 0.53
C ARG A 116 -3.15 6.20 2.03
N LEU A 117 -3.65 7.36 2.47
CA LEU A 117 -3.72 7.74 3.88
C LEU A 117 -4.56 6.75 4.68
N TYR A 118 -5.74 6.38 4.17
CA TYR A 118 -6.60 5.40 4.84
C TYR A 118 -5.94 4.03 4.93
N ALA A 119 -5.30 3.56 3.86
CA ALA A 119 -4.54 2.31 3.89
C ALA A 119 -3.35 2.35 4.88
N ALA A 120 -2.70 3.51 5.05
CA ALA A 120 -1.65 3.70 6.04
C ALA A 120 -2.21 3.62 7.48
N TYR A 121 -3.33 4.29 7.75
CA TYR A 121 -4.04 4.20 9.01
C TYR A 121 -4.42 2.77 9.36
N ILE A 122 -5.05 2.04 8.43
CA ILE A 122 -5.49 0.66 8.67
C ILE A 122 -4.32 -0.26 9.00
N ASP A 123 -3.23 -0.22 8.23
CA ASP A 123 -2.09 -1.12 8.41
C ASP A 123 -1.17 -0.76 9.59
N ARG A 124 -1.09 0.52 9.98
CA ARG A 124 -0.09 0.98 10.96
C ARG A 124 -0.66 1.49 12.29
N VAL A 125 -1.89 2.02 12.30
CA VAL A 125 -2.50 2.67 13.47
C VAL A 125 -3.68 1.86 14.00
N PHE A 126 -4.62 1.51 13.12
CA PHE A 126 -5.75 0.64 13.45
C PHE A 126 -5.26 -0.77 13.75
N LEU A 127 -4.46 -1.36 12.87
CA LEU A 127 -3.65 -2.50 13.29
C LEU A 127 -2.46 -1.96 14.10
N PRO A 128 -2.17 -2.49 15.30
CA PRO A 128 -1.30 -1.84 16.29
C PRO A 128 0.21 -1.92 15.96
N ALA A 129 0.59 -1.84 14.68
CA ALA A 129 1.96 -1.98 14.20
C ALA A 129 2.87 -0.78 14.54
N MET A 130 2.32 0.42 14.76
CA MET A 130 3.08 1.61 15.17
C MET A 130 2.56 2.17 16.50
N GLN A 131 2.61 1.34 17.54
CA GLN A 131 2.07 1.68 18.86
C GLN A 131 2.62 2.96 19.47
N SER A 132 3.94 3.19 19.37
CA SER A 132 4.59 4.39 19.92
C SER A 132 4.04 5.67 19.27
N TYR A 133 3.74 5.60 17.97
CA TYR A 133 3.10 6.68 17.24
C TYR A 133 1.65 6.90 17.73
N SER A 134 0.86 5.82 17.85
CA SER A 134 -0.51 5.91 18.35
C SER A 134 -0.59 6.47 19.77
N GLN A 135 0.34 6.09 20.65
CA GLN A 135 0.41 6.61 22.02
C GLN A 135 0.77 8.09 22.08
N ARG A 136 1.68 8.55 21.21
CA ARG A 136 2.03 9.97 21.12
C ARG A 136 0.80 10.80 20.74
N ILE A 137 0.01 10.34 19.77
CA ILE A 137 -1.24 11.02 19.38
C ILE A 137 -2.28 10.96 20.50
N ALA A 138 -2.51 9.78 21.08
CA ALA A 138 -3.45 9.62 22.19
C ALA A 138 -3.12 10.56 23.35
N LYS A 139 -1.84 10.65 23.75
CA LYS A 139 -1.36 11.56 24.78
C LYS A 139 -1.58 13.03 24.40
N LYS A 140 -1.28 13.43 23.15
CA LYS A 140 -1.52 14.79 22.64
C LYS A 140 -2.99 15.19 22.74
N ASN A 141 -3.91 14.24 22.56
CA ASN A 141 -5.35 14.45 22.62
C ASN A 141 -5.96 14.13 24.00
N ASN A 142 -5.14 14.07 25.07
CA ASN A 142 -5.57 13.77 26.44
C ASN A 142 -6.42 12.49 26.58
N LYS A 143 -6.17 11.50 25.72
CA LYS A 143 -6.83 10.19 25.79
C LYS A 143 -6.19 9.31 26.85
N THR A 144 -7.02 8.56 27.57
CA THR A 144 -6.55 7.52 28.48
C THR A 144 -5.80 6.43 27.72
N LYS A 145 -4.84 5.79 28.40
CA LYS A 145 -4.08 4.67 27.87
C LYS A 145 -5.03 3.58 27.35
N GLY A 146 -4.77 3.03 26.16
CA GLY A 146 -5.61 2.02 25.50
C GLY A 146 -6.74 2.57 24.62
N LYS A 147 -7.04 3.88 24.64
CA LYS A 147 -8.01 4.46 23.69
C LYS A 147 -7.44 4.51 22.28
N GLU A 148 -8.26 4.11 21.31
CA GLU A 148 -7.88 4.10 19.91
C GLU A 148 -7.71 5.52 19.34
N VAL A 149 -6.69 5.68 18.50
CA VAL A 149 -6.50 6.86 17.66
C VAL A 149 -7.46 6.74 16.49
N SER A 150 -8.32 7.73 16.30
CA SER A 150 -9.24 7.81 15.17
C SER A 150 -8.52 8.15 13.87
N PHE A 151 -9.19 7.91 12.75
CA PHE A 151 -8.65 8.25 11.44
C PHE A 151 -8.37 9.76 11.30
N GLU A 152 -9.27 10.62 11.76
CA GLU A 152 -9.07 12.07 11.71
C GLU A 152 -7.84 12.51 12.51
N GLU A 153 -7.67 12.04 13.75
CA GLU A 153 -6.51 12.40 14.57
C GLU A 153 -5.18 11.97 13.93
N PHE A 154 -5.17 10.79 13.30
CA PHE A 154 -4.02 10.33 12.51
C PHE A 154 -3.71 11.28 11.37
N VAL A 155 -4.71 11.62 10.56
CA VAL A 155 -4.51 12.47 9.38
C VAL A 155 -4.11 13.90 9.77
N GLN A 156 -4.72 14.46 10.82
CA GLN A 156 -4.37 15.76 11.37
C GLN A 156 -2.90 15.80 11.83
N ASP A 157 -2.45 14.78 12.59
CA ASP A 157 -1.03 14.73 13.02
C ASP A 157 -0.08 14.56 11.83
N ALA A 158 -0.40 13.66 10.88
CA ALA A 158 0.39 13.43 9.69
C ALA A 158 0.55 14.71 8.84
N THR A 159 -0.56 15.37 8.52
CA THR A 159 -0.58 16.57 7.67
C THR A 159 -0.01 17.79 8.39
N THR A 160 -0.26 17.97 9.69
CA THR A 160 0.36 19.05 10.47
C THR A 160 1.89 18.94 10.46
N ASN A 161 2.43 17.74 10.63
CA ASN A 161 3.88 17.54 10.60
C ASN A 161 4.45 17.77 9.19
N LEU A 162 3.77 17.32 8.12
CA LEU A 162 4.17 17.58 6.73
C LEU A 162 4.21 19.08 6.43
N LEU A 163 3.15 19.81 6.75
CA LEU A 163 3.02 21.25 6.48
C LEU A 163 3.96 22.11 7.34
N SER A 164 4.49 21.56 8.44
CA SER A 164 5.44 22.23 9.32
C SER A 164 6.90 21.82 9.07
N ASP A 165 7.18 21.14 7.95
CA ASP A 165 8.51 20.59 7.61
C ASP A 165 9.14 19.73 8.73
N ARG A 166 8.30 19.07 9.54
CA ARG A 166 8.75 18.15 10.59
C ARG A 166 8.99 16.76 10.00
N PRO A 167 9.86 15.93 10.62
CA PRO A 167 10.01 14.54 10.21
C PRO A 167 8.66 13.81 10.24
N VAL A 168 8.34 13.14 9.13
CA VAL A 168 7.11 12.36 8.96
C VAL A 168 7.50 10.93 8.60
N ASP A 169 6.72 9.96 9.06
CA ASP A 169 6.99 8.57 8.73
C ASP A 169 6.78 8.31 7.23
N PHE A 170 7.69 7.52 6.66
CA PHE A 170 7.69 7.18 5.24
C PHE A 170 6.42 6.43 4.78
N HIS A 171 5.65 5.82 5.69
CA HIS A 171 4.39 5.14 5.35
C HIS A 171 3.31 6.09 4.83
N TRP A 172 3.32 7.35 5.26
CA TRP A 172 2.38 8.38 4.81
C TRP A 172 3.07 9.61 4.23
N GLN A 173 4.39 9.64 4.06
CA GLN A 173 5.06 10.70 3.32
C GLN A 173 4.52 10.81 1.87
N PRO A 174 4.34 11.99 1.26
CA PRO A 174 3.89 12.13 -0.13
C PRO A 174 4.80 11.40 -1.14
N LEU A 175 4.19 10.88 -2.20
CA LEU A 175 4.87 10.15 -3.27
C LEU A 175 5.89 11.05 -3.98
N PHE A 176 5.53 12.31 -4.25
CA PHE A 176 6.40 13.30 -4.85
C PHE A 176 7.77 13.37 -4.17
N HIS A 177 7.78 13.38 -2.82
CA HIS A 177 9.02 13.47 -2.04
C HIS A 177 9.83 12.17 -2.03
N MET A 178 9.20 11.01 -2.19
CA MET A 178 9.90 9.72 -2.12
C MET A 178 10.42 9.24 -3.48
N CYS A 179 9.73 9.58 -4.58
CA CYS A 179 10.05 9.08 -5.91
C CYS A 179 10.60 10.15 -6.87
N GLU A 180 10.55 11.43 -6.50
CA GLU A 180 11.00 12.57 -7.33
C GLU A 180 10.57 12.47 -8.81
N PRO A 181 9.25 12.42 -9.10
CA PRO A 181 8.73 12.11 -10.43
C PRO A 181 9.06 13.14 -11.53
N CYS A 182 9.55 14.33 -11.14
CA CYS A 182 10.02 15.36 -12.08
C CYS A 182 11.52 15.30 -12.38
N ILE A 183 12.27 14.38 -11.74
CA ILE A 183 13.72 14.20 -11.85
C ILE A 183 14.07 12.81 -12.37
N VAL A 184 13.36 11.78 -11.91
CA VAL A 184 13.53 10.41 -12.40
C VAL A 184 12.72 10.24 -13.70
N PRO A 185 13.32 9.73 -14.80
CA PRO A 185 12.66 9.63 -16.10
C PRO A 185 11.73 8.42 -16.15
N TYR A 186 10.65 8.44 -15.37
CA TYR A 186 9.63 7.41 -15.43
C TYR A 186 8.96 7.40 -16.82
N ASP A 187 8.84 6.23 -17.41
CA ASP A 187 8.25 6.00 -18.73
C ASP A 187 7.02 5.08 -18.69
N ILE A 188 6.68 4.57 -17.50
CA ILE A 188 5.46 3.83 -17.24
C ILE A 188 4.85 4.34 -15.92
N ILE A 189 3.59 4.76 -15.94
CA ILE A 189 2.84 5.15 -14.74
C ILE A 189 1.71 4.14 -14.50
N VAL A 190 1.84 3.42 -13.39
CA VAL A 190 0.83 2.50 -12.86
C VAL A 190 -0.04 3.27 -11.88
N ASN A 191 -1.36 3.08 -11.93
CA ASN A 191 -2.25 3.58 -10.88
C ASN A 191 -2.67 2.41 -10.00
N GLN A 192 -2.76 2.62 -8.69
CA GLN A 192 -3.18 1.55 -7.78
C GLN A 192 -4.60 1.06 -8.10
N GLU A 193 -5.45 1.95 -8.60
CA GLU A 193 -6.83 1.69 -9.01
C GLU A 193 -6.90 0.76 -10.24
N THR A 194 -5.84 0.71 -11.06
CA THR A 194 -5.70 -0.20 -12.22
C THR A 194 -4.52 -1.16 -12.07
N PHE A 195 -4.11 -1.43 -10.82
CA PHE A 195 -2.84 -2.10 -10.51
C PHE A 195 -2.68 -3.45 -11.22
N SER A 196 -3.70 -4.33 -11.13
CA SER A 196 -3.59 -5.67 -11.71
C SER A 196 -3.44 -5.63 -13.23
N GLN A 197 -4.23 -4.79 -13.92
CA GLN A 197 -4.17 -4.66 -15.38
C GLN A 197 -2.85 -4.04 -15.84
N ASP A 198 -2.37 -3.02 -15.13
CA ASP A 198 -1.11 -2.34 -15.45
C ASP A 198 0.10 -3.27 -15.24
N ILE A 199 0.13 -4.05 -14.15
CA ILE A 199 1.21 -5.02 -13.93
C ILE A 199 1.17 -6.14 -14.97
N GLU A 200 -0.01 -6.67 -15.28
CA GLU A 200 -0.18 -7.69 -16.32
C GLU A 200 0.29 -7.18 -17.68
N HIS A 201 -0.02 -5.93 -18.03
CA HIS A 201 0.51 -5.27 -19.23
C HIS A 201 2.04 -5.21 -19.22
N ILE A 202 2.65 -4.74 -18.12
CA ILE A 202 4.12 -4.67 -18.01
C ILE A 202 4.74 -6.06 -18.21
N ILE A 203 4.26 -7.08 -17.48
CA ILE A 203 4.80 -8.44 -17.54
C ILE A 203 4.59 -9.09 -18.90
N SER A 204 3.47 -8.82 -19.58
CA SER A 204 3.22 -9.33 -20.94
C SER A 204 4.19 -8.79 -21.98
N ASN A 205 4.81 -7.63 -21.72
CA ASN A 205 5.80 -7.01 -22.60
C ASN A 205 7.25 -7.33 -22.20
N LEU A 206 7.47 -8.10 -21.12
CA LEU A 206 8.79 -8.61 -20.76
C LEU A 206 9.00 -10.01 -21.34
N ASN A 207 10.27 -10.34 -21.61
CA ASN A 207 10.66 -11.68 -21.98
C ASN A 207 10.76 -12.59 -20.75
N VAL A 208 9.60 -12.96 -20.19
CA VAL A 208 9.46 -13.89 -19.06
C VAL A 208 8.83 -15.21 -19.52
N THR A 209 9.05 -16.29 -18.76
CA THR A 209 8.42 -17.58 -19.07
C THR A 209 6.91 -17.56 -18.82
N GLU A 210 6.18 -18.46 -19.47
CA GLU A 210 4.72 -18.60 -19.29
C GLU A 210 4.37 -19.01 -17.86
N GLU A 211 5.22 -19.78 -17.18
CA GLU A 211 5.01 -20.17 -15.78
C GLU A 211 5.06 -18.96 -14.86
N LEU A 212 6.05 -18.07 -15.03
CA LEU A 212 6.13 -16.83 -14.24
C LEU A 212 4.92 -15.93 -14.54
N ARG A 213 4.57 -15.76 -15.81
CA ARG A 213 3.40 -14.97 -16.22
C ARG A 213 2.12 -15.49 -15.57
N SER A 214 1.89 -16.80 -15.63
CA SER A 214 0.73 -17.46 -15.02
C SER A 214 0.71 -17.27 -13.51
N SER A 215 1.84 -17.47 -12.82
CA SER A 215 1.93 -17.30 -11.38
C SER A 215 1.68 -15.86 -10.92
N VAL A 216 2.10 -14.87 -11.72
CA VAL A 216 1.78 -13.46 -11.50
C VAL A 216 0.28 -13.21 -11.64
N THR A 217 -0.35 -13.68 -12.73
CA THR A 217 -1.79 -13.53 -12.95
C THR A 217 -2.62 -14.19 -11.84
N GLU A 218 -2.27 -15.42 -11.44
CA GLU A 218 -2.92 -16.11 -10.31
C GLU A 218 -2.78 -15.32 -9.00
N SER A 219 -1.59 -14.77 -8.73
CA SER A 219 -1.34 -13.97 -7.53
C SER A 219 -2.11 -12.65 -7.51
N LEU A 220 -2.32 -12.02 -8.68
CA LEU A 220 -3.05 -10.76 -8.83
C LEU A 220 -4.56 -10.91 -8.67
N TYR A 221 -5.12 -12.05 -9.11
CA TYR A 221 -6.57 -12.25 -9.18
C TYR A 221 -7.06 -13.36 -8.25
N GLN A 222 -6.58 -14.60 -8.43
CA GLN A 222 -7.13 -15.78 -7.76
C GLN A 222 -6.71 -15.88 -6.30
N HIS A 223 -5.47 -15.50 -5.98
CA HIS A 223 -4.90 -15.63 -4.63
C HIS A 223 -4.75 -14.29 -3.89
N ARG A 224 -5.28 -13.19 -4.44
CA ARG A 224 -5.13 -11.84 -3.86
C ARG A 224 -5.58 -11.80 -2.40
N ALA A 225 -6.81 -12.23 -2.12
CA ALA A 225 -7.39 -12.17 -0.78
C ALA A 225 -6.67 -13.11 0.19
N SER A 226 -6.47 -14.37 -0.19
CA SER A 226 -5.84 -15.38 0.67
C SER A 226 -4.37 -15.05 0.99
N ASN A 227 -3.60 -14.55 0.01
CA ASN A 227 -2.23 -14.10 0.23
C ASN A 227 -2.19 -12.89 1.17
N SER A 228 -3.08 -11.91 0.96
CA SER A 228 -3.14 -10.72 1.81
C SER A 228 -3.54 -11.06 3.25
N ILE A 229 -4.54 -11.93 3.45
CA ILE A 229 -4.93 -12.41 4.77
C ILE A 229 -3.76 -13.10 5.47
N LYS A 230 -3.05 -14.00 4.77
CA LYS A 230 -1.87 -14.69 5.31
C LYS A 230 -0.79 -13.71 5.75
N GLU A 231 -0.47 -12.73 4.90
CA GLU A 231 0.57 -11.75 5.18
C GLU A 231 0.23 -10.83 6.36
N ILE A 232 -0.95 -10.21 6.33
CA ILE A 232 -1.39 -9.28 7.38
C ILE A 232 -1.53 -10.02 8.71
N THR A 233 -2.17 -11.20 8.71
CA THR A 233 -2.37 -11.99 9.93
C THR A 233 -1.03 -12.39 10.53
N LYS A 234 -0.10 -12.94 9.74
CA LYS A 234 1.21 -13.35 10.25
C LYS A 234 2.06 -12.17 10.76
N GLU A 235 1.96 -11.00 10.14
CA GLU A 235 2.68 -9.80 10.61
C GLU A 235 2.09 -9.25 11.89
N MET A 236 0.76 -9.23 12.02
CA MET A 236 0.08 -8.61 13.16
C MET A 236 -0.03 -9.52 14.37
N PHE A 237 -0.19 -10.84 14.19
CA PHE A 237 -0.47 -11.76 15.30
C PHE A 237 0.56 -11.74 16.45
N PRO A 238 1.88 -11.57 16.21
CA PRO A 238 2.84 -11.38 17.29
C PRO A 238 2.55 -10.16 18.19
N LEU A 239 1.79 -9.18 17.70
CA LEU A 239 1.35 -7.99 18.43
C LEU A 239 0.05 -8.22 19.23
N ALA A 240 -0.55 -9.41 19.15
CA ALA A 240 -1.70 -9.79 19.96
C ALA A 240 -1.34 -9.95 21.45
N VAL A 241 -0.06 -10.13 21.74
CA VAL A 241 0.47 -10.15 23.11
C VAL A 241 0.61 -8.70 23.56
N ASP A 242 -0.18 -8.30 24.57
CA ASP A 242 -0.04 -7.03 25.28
C ASP A 242 0.60 -7.19 26.67
N PRO A 243 1.89 -7.55 26.76
CA PRO A 243 2.52 -7.87 28.04
C PRO A 243 2.63 -6.65 28.97
N LYS A 244 2.44 -5.42 28.45
CA LYS A 244 2.58 -4.17 29.20
C LYS A 244 1.23 -3.47 29.47
N GLY A 245 0.11 -4.12 29.15
CA GLY A 245 -1.24 -3.50 29.19
C GLY A 245 -1.25 -2.15 28.46
N LEU A 246 -0.46 -2.05 27.41
CA LEU A 246 -0.06 -0.85 26.72
C LEU A 246 -0.99 -0.58 25.53
N PHE A 247 -1.63 -1.62 25.02
CA PHE A 247 -2.64 -1.54 23.98
C PHE A 247 -4.06 -1.54 24.54
N GLY A 248 -4.27 -2.12 25.73
CA GLY A 248 -5.57 -2.10 26.41
C GLY A 248 -6.64 -2.91 25.69
N HIS A 249 -6.24 -3.93 24.93
CA HIS A 249 -7.14 -4.88 24.29
C HIS A 249 -6.92 -6.30 24.83
N THR A 250 -7.99 -7.07 24.85
CA THR A 250 -7.97 -8.51 25.00
C THR A 250 -7.54 -9.18 23.69
N PHE A 251 -7.10 -10.43 23.75
CA PHE A 251 -6.80 -11.23 22.55
C PHE A 251 -8.00 -11.32 21.59
N LEU A 252 -9.22 -11.41 22.15
CA LEU A 252 -10.45 -11.47 21.37
C LEU A 252 -10.70 -10.16 20.61
N GLU A 253 -10.57 -9.01 21.28
CA GLU A 253 -10.69 -7.68 20.65
C GLU A 253 -9.61 -7.47 19.57
N PHE A 254 -8.39 -7.96 19.79
CA PHE A 254 -7.35 -7.93 18.76
C PHE A 254 -7.77 -8.74 17.51
N CYS A 255 -8.31 -9.94 17.70
CA CYS A 255 -8.76 -10.78 16.60
C CYS A 255 -9.98 -10.18 15.89
N GLU A 256 -10.91 -9.56 16.62
CA GLU A 256 -12.02 -8.81 16.03
C GLU A 256 -11.52 -7.61 15.21
N ARG A 257 -10.50 -6.90 15.70
CA ARG A 257 -9.87 -5.79 14.96
C ARG A 257 -9.19 -6.26 13.69
N LEU A 258 -8.50 -7.39 13.74
CA LEU A 258 -7.87 -8.01 12.58
C LEU A 258 -8.94 -8.46 11.56
N TRP A 259 -10.04 -9.05 12.03
CA TRP A 259 -11.22 -9.37 11.22
C TRP A 259 -11.80 -8.14 10.50
N GLU A 260 -12.02 -7.04 11.22
CA GLU A 260 -12.52 -5.80 10.62
C GLU A 260 -11.53 -5.22 9.60
N SER A 261 -10.22 -5.35 9.83
CA SER A 261 -9.23 -4.95 8.83
C SER A 261 -9.37 -5.75 7.52
N HIS A 262 -9.66 -7.06 7.59
CA HIS A 262 -9.89 -7.89 6.41
C HIS A 262 -11.20 -7.54 5.69
N LYS A 263 -12.22 -7.09 6.42
CA LYS A 263 -13.44 -6.52 5.83
C LYS A 263 -13.17 -5.19 5.13
N ILE A 264 -12.47 -4.26 5.77
CA ILE A 264 -12.11 -2.97 5.18
C ILE A 264 -11.33 -3.13 3.88
N GLN A 265 -10.42 -4.10 3.84
CA GLN A 265 -9.61 -4.41 2.65
C GLN A 265 -10.38 -5.19 1.57
N GLY A 266 -11.63 -5.59 1.82
CA GLY A 266 -12.45 -6.32 0.86
C GLY A 266 -12.09 -7.80 0.70
N TYR A 267 -11.49 -8.43 1.71
CA TYR A 267 -11.14 -9.87 1.69
C TYR A 267 -12.18 -10.77 2.35
N ILE A 268 -12.95 -10.20 3.29
CA ILE A 268 -14.08 -10.84 3.96
C ILE A 268 -15.31 -9.96 3.73
N ARG A 269 -16.46 -10.56 3.43
CA ARG A 269 -17.70 -9.83 3.15
C ARG A 269 -18.15 -9.02 4.36
N SER A 270 -18.55 -7.77 4.15
CA SER A 270 -18.94 -6.83 5.21
C SER A 270 -20.13 -7.30 6.04
N SER A 271 -21.02 -8.11 5.45
CA SER A 271 -22.21 -8.68 6.10
C SER A 271 -21.88 -9.77 7.13
N PHE A 272 -20.68 -10.35 7.09
CA PHE A 272 -20.29 -11.35 8.09
C PHE A 272 -19.95 -10.71 9.43
N ARG A 273 -20.52 -11.29 10.49
CA ARG A 273 -20.20 -10.94 11.87
C ARG A 273 -18.93 -11.67 12.31
N PHE A 274 -18.17 -11.06 13.21
CA PHE A 274 -17.01 -11.70 13.79
C PHE A 274 -17.42 -13.00 14.52
N PRO A 275 -16.83 -14.16 14.19
CA PRO A 275 -17.25 -15.45 14.71
C PRO A 275 -16.69 -15.68 16.12
N VAL A 276 -17.19 -14.95 17.11
CA VAL A 276 -16.69 -14.92 18.50
C VAL A 276 -16.42 -16.32 19.07
N ASN A 277 -17.34 -17.27 18.86
CA ASN A 277 -17.22 -18.62 19.41
C ASN A 277 -15.98 -19.38 18.89
N ASN A 278 -15.57 -19.14 17.64
CA ASN A 278 -14.38 -19.76 17.06
C ASN A 278 -13.08 -19.22 17.69
N PHE A 279 -13.11 -18.03 18.29
CA PHE A 279 -11.94 -17.37 18.89
C PHE A 279 -11.89 -17.47 20.42
N LYS A 280 -12.99 -17.84 21.10
CA LYS A 280 -13.07 -17.91 22.57
C LYS A 280 -12.01 -18.80 23.23
N MET A 281 -11.64 -19.91 22.59
CA MET A 281 -10.64 -20.86 23.11
C MET A 281 -9.23 -20.62 22.56
N LEU A 282 -9.07 -19.64 21.65
CA LEU A 282 -7.78 -19.33 21.04
C LEU A 282 -7.01 -18.35 21.90
N ASN A 283 -5.69 -18.36 21.75
CA ASN A 283 -4.79 -17.42 22.42
C ASN A 283 -3.65 -16.99 21.49
N HIS A 284 -2.68 -16.26 22.03
CA HIS A 284 -1.54 -15.71 21.30
C HIS A 284 -0.61 -16.75 20.66
N SER A 285 -0.75 -18.04 20.99
CA SER A 285 -0.02 -19.14 20.34
C SER A 285 -0.81 -19.77 19.18
N SER A 286 -2.09 -19.43 19.02
CA SER A 286 -3.03 -20.04 18.06
C SER A 286 -3.03 -19.38 16.68
N LEU A 287 -1.86 -19.03 16.14
CA LEU A 287 -1.74 -18.32 14.86
C LEU A 287 -2.40 -19.08 13.71
N ASN A 288 -2.15 -20.38 13.61
CA ASN A 288 -2.60 -21.18 12.48
C ASN A 288 -4.12 -21.39 12.51
N GLU A 289 -4.68 -21.61 13.70
CA GLU A 289 -6.11 -21.76 13.93
C GLU A 289 -6.85 -20.46 13.58
N ALA A 290 -6.37 -19.32 14.08
CA ALA A 290 -6.91 -18.01 13.76
C ALA A 290 -6.84 -17.72 12.25
N LEU A 291 -5.69 -17.99 11.63
CA LEU A 291 -5.49 -17.80 10.20
C LEU A 291 -6.44 -18.68 9.37
N ASN A 292 -6.62 -19.94 9.74
CA ASN A 292 -7.53 -20.86 9.06
C ASN A 292 -8.98 -20.37 9.12
N ILE A 293 -9.40 -19.78 10.24
CA ILE A 293 -10.73 -19.17 10.37
C ILE A 293 -10.87 -18.00 9.39
N TYR A 294 -9.92 -17.05 9.35
CA TYR A 294 -9.98 -15.92 8.41
C TYR A 294 -10.00 -16.39 6.95
N LEU A 295 -9.18 -17.38 6.60
CA LEU A 295 -9.13 -17.95 5.25
C LEU A 295 -10.45 -18.64 4.88
N HIS A 296 -11.06 -19.40 5.80
CA HIS A 296 -12.36 -20.01 5.58
C HIS A 296 -13.42 -18.97 5.21
N PHE A 297 -13.54 -17.89 5.99
CA PHE A 297 -14.50 -16.84 5.71
C PHE A 297 -14.19 -16.04 4.45
N SER A 298 -12.92 -15.90 4.08
CA SER A 298 -12.55 -15.30 2.79
C SER A 298 -13.01 -16.16 1.61
N THR A 299 -12.81 -17.48 1.69
CA THR A 299 -13.28 -18.43 0.67
C THR A 299 -14.81 -18.43 0.57
N VAL A 300 -15.52 -18.52 1.69
CA VAL A 300 -17.00 -18.50 1.73
C VAL A 300 -17.56 -17.15 1.28
N SER A 301 -16.82 -16.05 1.45
CA SER A 301 -17.24 -14.74 0.95
C SER A 301 -17.42 -14.75 -0.57
N ASN A 302 -16.58 -15.50 -1.29
CA ASN A 302 -16.59 -15.65 -2.75
C ASN A 302 -16.86 -14.33 -3.50
N MET A 303 -16.23 -13.24 -3.05
CA MET A 303 -16.45 -11.91 -3.62
C MET A 303 -15.67 -11.78 -4.93
N THR A 304 -16.35 -11.29 -5.96
CA THR A 304 -15.72 -10.83 -7.18
C THR A 304 -14.81 -9.63 -6.91
N TYR A 305 -13.88 -9.35 -7.84
CA TYR A 305 -13.05 -8.15 -7.78
C TYR A 305 -13.91 -6.87 -7.64
N MET A 306 -15.01 -6.78 -8.40
CA MET A 306 -15.91 -5.62 -8.38
C MET A 306 -16.60 -5.45 -7.03
N GLU A 307 -17.17 -6.52 -6.44
CA GLU A 307 -17.77 -6.45 -5.11
C GLU A 307 -16.74 -6.01 -4.05
N SER A 308 -15.52 -6.54 -4.15
CA SER A 308 -14.42 -6.21 -3.26
C SER A 308 -14.00 -4.73 -3.38
N GLU A 309 -13.94 -4.17 -4.61
CA GLU A 309 -13.66 -2.74 -4.83
C GLU A 309 -14.80 -1.85 -4.33
N VAL A 310 -16.07 -2.23 -4.54
CA VAL A 310 -17.23 -1.49 -4.01
C VAL A 310 -17.20 -1.46 -2.48
N GLN A 311 -16.90 -2.58 -1.84
CA GLN A 311 -16.77 -2.64 -0.39
C GLN A 311 -15.64 -1.74 0.14
N ARG A 312 -14.45 -1.78 -0.50
CA ARG A 312 -13.34 -0.88 -0.15
C ARG A 312 -13.72 0.59 -0.29
N SER A 313 -14.43 0.93 -1.37
CA SER A 313 -14.88 2.30 -1.65
C SER A 313 -15.87 2.79 -0.59
N TYR A 314 -16.79 1.93 -0.15
CA TYR A 314 -17.71 2.25 0.94
C TYR A 314 -16.99 2.55 2.26
N TYR A 315 -16.03 1.73 2.67
CA TYR A 315 -15.27 1.96 3.91
C TYR A 315 -14.42 3.24 3.82
N LEU A 316 -13.87 3.52 2.65
CA LEU A 316 -13.13 4.76 2.40
C LEU A 316 -14.04 5.99 2.55
N TYR A 317 -15.20 5.97 1.91
CA TYR A 317 -16.22 7.02 2.02
C TYR A 317 -16.68 7.21 3.49
N ASP A 318 -17.04 6.14 4.20
CA ASP A 318 -17.48 6.22 5.60
C ASP A 318 -16.40 6.79 6.52
N ALA A 319 -15.12 6.48 6.26
CA ALA A 319 -14.01 7.07 6.99
C ALA A 319 -13.89 8.58 6.76
N TYR A 320 -13.97 9.04 5.50
CA TYR A 320 -13.86 10.47 5.16
C TYR A 320 -15.10 11.28 5.50
N LYS A 321 -16.28 10.67 5.56
CA LYS A 321 -17.51 11.31 6.03
C LYS A 321 -17.39 11.91 7.44
N ARG A 322 -16.49 11.36 8.26
CA ARG A 322 -16.24 11.80 9.65
C ARG A 322 -15.04 12.74 9.79
N VAL A 323 -14.35 13.04 8.69
CA VAL A 323 -13.19 13.94 8.69
C VAL A 323 -13.67 15.36 8.50
N SER A 324 -13.26 16.29 9.36
CA SER A 324 -13.65 17.69 9.23
C SER A 324 -13.10 18.34 7.96
N ARG A 325 -13.82 19.33 7.44
CA ARG A 325 -13.40 20.12 6.27
C ARG A 325 -12.00 20.74 6.45
N GLN A 326 -11.65 21.15 7.67
CA GLN A 326 -10.34 21.71 7.95
C GLN A 326 -9.23 20.66 7.78
N THR A 327 -9.45 19.43 8.25
CA THR A 327 -8.53 18.31 8.03
C THR A 327 -8.42 17.98 6.53
N VAL A 328 -9.53 17.98 5.78
CA VAL A 328 -9.51 17.77 4.32
C VAL A 328 -8.63 18.81 3.62
N ILE A 329 -8.76 20.10 3.96
CA ILE A 329 -7.92 21.16 3.41
C ILE A 329 -6.43 20.93 3.74
N GLN A 330 -6.11 20.42 4.94
CA GLN A 330 -4.72 20.08 5.29
C GLN A 330 -4.18 18.96 4.41
N ILE A 331 -4.99 17.94 4.09
CA ILE A 331 -4.61 16.86 3.15
C ILE A 331 -4.34 17.44 1.77
N GLN A 332 -5.29 18.21 1.22
CA GLN A 332 -5.18 18.84 -0.10
C GLN A 332 -3.89 19.65 -0.22
N ARG A 333 -3.52 20.42 0.83
CA ARG A 333 -2.27 21.18 0.86
C ARG A 333 -1.02 20.29 0.99
N ALA A 334 -1.04 19.32 1.89
CA ALA A 334 0.12 18.47 2.19
C ALA A 334 0.46 17.51 1.03
N TYR A 335 -0.54 17.08 0.27
CA TYR A 335 -0.41 16.15 -0.85
C TYR A 335 -0.70 16.81 -2.20
N TYR A 336 -0.73 18.15 -2.28
CA TYR A 336 -1.10 18.91 -3.48
C TYR A 336 -0.40 18.37 -4.73
N LEU A 337 0.92 18.20 -4.69
CA LEU A 337 1.69 17.71 -5.82
C LEU A 337 1.31 16.28 -6.23
N ASP A 338 0.96 15.41 -5.27
CA ASP A 338 0.50 14.06 -5.61
C ASP A 338 -0.87 14.11 -6.32
N PHE A 339 -1.77 15.04 -5.97
CA PHE A 339 -3.03 15.21 -6.69
C PHE A 339 -2.80 15.69 -8.13
N ILE A 340 -2.06 16.79 -8.28
CA ILE A 340 -1.94 17.45 -9.59
C ILE A 340 -1.09 16.62 -10.56
N LEU A 341 0.02 16.03 -10.11
CA LEU A 341 0.95 15.29 -10.97
C LEU A 341 0.34 14.00 -11.53
N PHE A 342 -0.57 13.37 -10.80
CA PHE A 342 -1.15 12.06 -11.15
C PHE A 342 -2.63 12.12 -11.50
N ASP A 343 -3.19 13.32 -11.63
CA ASP A 343 -4.58 13.56 -12.04
C ASP A 343 -5.62 12.93 -11.10
N TYR A 344 -5.39 13.05 -9.79
CA TYR A 344 -6.36 12.64 -8.79
C TYR A 344 -7.29 13.79 -8.41
N ASP A 345 -8.55 13.46 -8.15
CA ASP A 345 -9.52 14.40 -7.58
C ASP A 345 -9.06 14.88 -6.20
N MET A 346 -9.12 16.19 -5.99
CA MET A 346 -8.82 16.83 -4.72
C MET A 346 -10.00 16.78 -3.75
N GLU A 347 -11.21 16.49 -4.20
CA GLU A 347 -12.32 16.21 -3.31
C GLU A 347 -12.24 14.77 -2.77
N PRO A 348 -12.58 14.56 -1.49
CA PRO A 348 -12.58 13.22 -0.92
C PRO A 348 -13.68 12.34 -1.56
N PRO A 349 -13.54 11.00 -1.48
CA PRO A 349 -14.48 10.03 -2.03
C PRO A 349 -15.90 10.11 -1.47
#